data_AF-A0AA41NAL1-F1
#
_entry.id   AF-A0AA41NAL1-F1
#
_cell.length_a   1.000
_cell.length_b   1.000
_cell.length_c   1.000
_cell.angle_alpha   90.00
_cell.angle_beta   90.00
_cell.angle_gamma   90.00
#
_symmetry.space_group_name_H-M   'P 1'
#
loop_
_entity.id
_entity.type
_entity.pdbx_description
1 polymer ?
#
loop_
_entity_poly.entity_id
_entity_poly.type
_entity_poly.pdbx_seq_one_letter_code
_entity_poly.pdbx_strand_id
1 'polypeptide(L)'
;MPEDLALSFEESQDLQLCVNGYPLSEHIDDGQGQVSAILGYSLPCTSFVQAWPGYTLETANTQCHEKMPVKDIYFQSCVFDLLTTGDTNFTTITHSALEDVEALHPRKERWHIFPSSGNGTPHGGSNLSVSLGLTCLILIVFL
;
A
#
# COMPACT_ATOMS: atom_id res chain seq x y z
N MET A 1 -2.52 23.52 -10.59
CA MET A 1 -1.69 24.43 -11.39
C MET A 1 -2.62 25.23 -12.29
N PRO A 2 -2.46 26.55 -12.43
CA PRO A 2 -3.23 27.35 -13.38
C PRO A 2 -3.01 26.86 -14.81
N GLU A 3 -4.05 26.88 -15.65
CA GLU A 3 -3.99 26.37 -17.02
C GLU A 3 -3.04 27.16 -17.90
N ASP A 4 -3.04 28.49 -17.76
CA ASP A 4 -2.13 29.42 -18.44
C ASP A 4 -0.66 29.13 -18.14
N LEU A 5 -0.37 28.69 -16.91
CA LEU A 5 0.98 28.29 -16.50
C LEU A 5 1.31 26.84 -16.89
N ALA A 6 0.32 25.96 -16.94
CA ALA A 6 0.51 24.56 -17.33
C ALA A 6 0.79 24.41 -18.83
N LEU A 7 0.31 25.35 -19.65
CA LEU A 7 0.48 25.35 -21.11
C LEU A 7 1.57 26.31 -21.60
N SER A 8 2.28 27.01 -20.70
CA SER A 8 3.38 27.91 -21.06
C SER A 8 4.70 27.14 -21.19
N PHE A 9 4.89 26.44 -22.30
CA PHE A 9 6.11 25.70 -22.60
C PHE A 9 6.57 25.92 -24.05
N GLU A 10 7.85 25.67 -24.31
CA GLU A 10 8.45 25.78 -25.64
C GLU A 10 8.28 24.47 -26.43
N GLU A 11 8.28 24.52 -27.76
CA GLU A 11 8.09 23.34 -28.63
C GLU A 11 9.14 22.23 -28.41
N SER A 12 10.33 22.61 -27.92
CA SER A 12 11.39 21.67 -27.52
C SER A 12 11.10 20.85 -26.25
N GLN A 13 10.01 21.16 -25.54
CA GLN A 13 9.57 20.51 -24.30
C GLN A 13 8.29 19.68 -24.54
N ASP A 14 8.21 19.00 -25.68
CA ASP A 14 7.03 18.22 -26.10
C ASP A 14 6.76 16.98 -25.24
N LEU A 15 7.78 16.46 -24.53
CA LEU A 15 7.62 15.37 -23.57
C LEU A 15 7.18 15.88 -22.19
N GLN A 16 5.89 16.20 -22.04
CA GLN A 16 5.27 16.55 -20.76
C GLN A 16 4.22 15.52 -20.36
N LEU A 17 4.59 14.55 -19.51
CA LEU A 17 3.70 13.46 -19.08
C LEU A 17 2.40 13.97 -18.43
N CYS A 18 2.45 15.10 -17.73
CA CYS A 18 1.28 15.69 -17.08
C CYS A 18 0.34 16.43 -18.05
N VAL A 19 0.82 16.81 -19.24
CA VAL A 19 0.04 17.55 -20.26
C VAL A 19 -0.41 16.61 -21.37
N ASN A 20 0.51 15.80 -21.89
CA ASN A 20 0.32 14.94 -23.06
C ASN A 20 0.12 13.46 -22.72
N GLY A 21 0.36 13.06 -21.46
CA GLY A 21 0.37 11.66 -21.06
C GLY A 21 1.64 10.93 -21.46
N TYR A 22 1.66 9.62 -21.22
CA TYR A 22 2.78 8.76 -21.59
C TYR A 22 2.75 8.43 -23.09
N PRO A 23 3.92 8.32 -23.74
CA PRO A 23 4.01 7.76 -25.09
C PRO A 23 3.33 6.38 -25.15
N LEU A 24 2.71 6.06 -26.29
CA LEU A 24 1.97 4.80 -26.45
C LEU A 24 2.85 3.56 -26.19
N SER A 25 4.14 3.64 -26.49
CA SER A 25 5.12 2.57 -26.23
C SER A 25 5.36 2.31 -24.74
N GLU A 26 5.06 3.27 -23.87
CA GLU A 26 5.21 3.16 -22.41
C GLU A 26 3.88 2.86 -21.72
N HIS A 27 2.77 2.81 -22.48
CA HIS A 27 1.48 2.47 -21.93
C HIS A 27 1.45 0.98 -21.56
N ILE A 28 1.16 0.69 -20.30
CA ILE A 28 1.02 -0.68 -19.81
C ILE A 28 -0.33 -1.19 -20.29
N ASP A 29 -0.33 -1.88 -21.43
CA ASP A 29 -1.50 -2.60 -21.91
C ASP A 29 -1.56 -3.98 -21.25
N ASP A 30 -2.27 -4.04 -20.12
CA ASP A 30 -2.55 -5.30 -19.43
C ASP A 30 -3.51 -6.23 -20.21
N GLY A 31 -4.02 -5.81 -21.38
CA GLY A 31 -4.85 -6.56 -22.33
C GLY A 31 -6.15 -7.14 -21.77
N GLN A 32 -6.04 -8.09 -20.85
CA GLN A 32 -7.08 -8.84 -20.16
C GLN A 32 -7.39 -8.32 -18.74
N GLY A 33 -6.46 -7.59 -18.11
CA GLY A 33 -6.56 -7.14 -16.72
C GLY A 33 -7.62 -6.04 -16.48
N GLN A 34 -7.71 -5.06 -17.37
CA GLN A 34 -8.64 -3.92 -17.23
C GLN A 34 -10.12 -4.35 -17.36
N VAL A 35 -10.42 -5.29 -18.26
CA VAL A 35 -11.77 -5.87 -18.41
C VAL A 35 -12.13 -6.72 -17.18
N SER A 36 -11.15 -7.42 -16.61
CA SER A 36 -11.35 -8.28 -15.44
C SER A 36 -11.62 -7.47 -14.16
N ALA A 37 -10.93 -6.32 -13.99
CA ALA A 37 -11.17 -5.38 -12.88
C ALA A 37 -12.57 -4.72 -12.97
N ILE A 38 -13.02 -4.36 -14.17
CA ILE A 38 -14.36 -3.78 -14.40
C ILE A 38 -15.47 -4.82 -14.21
N LEU A 39 -15.25 -6.08 -14.61
CA LEU A 39 -16.21 -7.17 -14.42
C LEU A 39 -16.15 -7.82 -13.02
N GLY A 40 -15.25 -7.40 -12.14
CA GLY A 40 -15.12 -7.93 -10.78
C GLY A 40 -14.55 -9.35 -10.71
N TYR A 41 -13.93 -9.84 -11.79
CA TYR A 41 -13.18 -11.10 -11.78
C TYR A 41 -11.74 -10.78 -11.41
N SER A 42 -11.40 -10.87 -10.13
CA SER A 42 -10.00 -10.88 -9.71
C SER A 42 -9.35 -12.18 -10.16
N LEU A 43 -8.85 -12.23 -11.40
CA LEU A 43 -7.91 -13.28 -11.79
C LEU A 43 -6.60 -13.04 -11.02
N PRO A 44 -5.97 -14.08 -10.43
CA PRO A 44 -4.68 -13.92 -9.79
C PRO A 44 -3.71 -13.36 -10.82
N CYS A 45 -3.12 -12.20 -10.54
CA CYS A 45 -2.10 -11.60 -11.37
C CYS A 45 -0.86 -12.51 -11.35
N THR A 46 -0.84 -13.51 -12.23
CA THR A 46 0.30 -14.41 -12.42
C THR A 46 1.34 -13.85 -13.39
N SER A 47 1.17 -12.62 -13.87
CA SER A 47 2.18 -11.88 -14.63
C SER A 47 2.95 -10.92 -13.72
N PHE A 48 3.42 -11.40 -12.55
CA PHE A 48 4.66 -10.83 -12.03
C PHE A 48 5.70 -11.08 -13.13
N VAL A 49 5.95 -10.03 -13.91
CA VAL A 49 7.12 -9.87 -14.78
C VAL A 49 8.24 -10.65 -14.12
N GLN A 50 8.68 -11.73 -14.78
CA GLN A 50 9.64 -12.72 -14.30
C GLN A 50 10.41 -12.14 -13.11
N ALA A 51 10.03 -12.53 -11.88
CA ALA A 51 10.70 -12.04 -10.67
C ALA A 51 12.20 -12.08 -10.97
N TRP A 52 12.87 -10.93 -10.80
CA TRP A 52 14.25 -10.77 -11.25
C TRP A 52 15.04 -12.02 -10.84
N PRO A 53 15.88 -12.62 -11.71
CA PRO A 53 16.47 -13.95 -11.48
C PRO A 53 17.24 -14.14 -10.15
N GLY A 54 17.45 -13.07 -9.38
CA GLY A 54 18.10 -13.08 -8.07
C GLY A 54 17.18 -13.08 -6.84
N TYR A 55 15.88 -12.73 -6.93
CA TYR A 55 15.01 -12.61 -5.75
C TYR A 55 13.73 -13.44 -5.84
N THR A 56 13.58 -14.37 -4.90
CA THR A 56 12.32 -15.08 -4.66
C THR A 56 11.49 -14.32 -3.62
N LEU A 57 10.17 -14.59 -3.60
CA LEU A 57 9.27 -14.01 -2.60
C LEU A 57 9.73 -14.31 -1.16
N GLU A 58 10.28 -15.49 -0.92
CA GLU A 58 10.76 -15.90 0.41
C GLU A 58 12.02 -15.16 0.82
N THR A 59 12.99 -15.01 -0.09
CA THR A 59 14.22 -14.24 0.16
C THR A 59 13.90 -12.76 0.38
N ALA A 60 13.03 -12.17 -0.45
CA ALA A 60 12.60 -10.78 -0.32
C ALA A 60 11.87 -10.54 1.02
N ASN A 61 10.94 -11.42 1.39
CA ASN A 61 10.26 -11.35 2.68
C ASN A 61 11.25 -11.39 3.85
N THR A 62 12.22 -12.30 3.80
CA THR A 62 13.22 -12.46 4.87
C THR A 62 14.07 -11.20 5.00
N GLN A 63 14.58 -10.69 3.89
CA GLN A 63 15.42 -9.50 3.87
C GLN A 63 14.69 -8.25 4.36
N CYS A 64 13.46 -8.01 3.90
CA CYS A 64 12.66 -6.87 4.35
C CYS A 64 12.33 -6.96 5.85
N HIS A 65 12.13 -8.18 6.37
CA HIS A 65 11.79 -8.40 7.77
C HIS A 65 12.94 -8.07 8.73
N GLU A 66 14.19 -8.04 8.26
CA GLU A 66 15.35 -7.69 9.10
C GLU A 66 15.30 -6.22 9.55
N LYS A 67 14.83 -5.31 8.69
CA LYS A 67 14.71 -3.88 8.99
C LYS A 67 13.30 -3.45 9.40
N MET A 68 12.27 -4.15 8.92
CA MET A 68 10.87 -3.77 9.14
C MET A 68 10.08 -4.99 9.67
N PRO A 69 9.97 -5.15 11.00
CA PRO A 69 9.33 -6.33 11.59
C PRO A 69 7.80 -6.33 11.46
N VAL A 70 7.20 -5.16 11.21
CA VAL A 70 5.75 -5.03 11.02
C VAL A 70 5.42 -5.23 9.55
N LYS A 71 4.56 -6.20 9.24
CA LYS A 71 4.11 -6.49 7.87
C LYS A 71 3.01 -5.54 7.41
N ASP A 72 3.33 -4.26 7.29
CA ASP A 72 2.45 -3.20 6.79
C ASP A 72 2.80 -2.78 5.36
N ILE A 73 2.28 -1.63 4.91
CA ILE A 73 2.56 -1.09 3.57
C ILE A 73 4.06 -0.88 3.30
N TYR A 74 4.87 -0.52 4.30
CA TYR A 74 6.32 -0.33 4.11
C TYR A 74 6.99 -1.67 3.87
N PHE A 75 6.66 -2.68 4.67
CA PHE A 75 7.15 -4.03 4.43
C PHE A 75 6.75 -4.54 3.03
N GLN A 76 5.48 -4.35 2.61
CA GLN A 76 5.02 -4.78 1.29
C GLN A 76 5.70 -4.01 0.15
N SER A 77 5.96 -2.71 0.32
CA SER A 77 6.71 -1.89 -0.64
C SER A 77 8.13 -2.44 -0.82
N CYS A 78 8.83 -2.73 0.28
CA CYS A 78 10.16 -3.33 0.22
C CYS A 78 10.15 -4.66 -0.54
N VAL A 79 9.20 -5.55 -0.24
CA VAL A 79 9.12 -6.86 -0.91
C VAL A 79 8.83 -6.68 -2.40
N PHE A 80 7.93 -5.78 -2.76
CA PHE A 80 7.63 -5.45 -4.14
C PHE A 80 8.87 -4.90 -4.88
N ASP A 81 9.55 -3.93 -4.29
CA ASP A 81 10.73 -3.30 -4.89
C ASP A 81 11.87 -4.32 -5.07
N LEU A 82 12.11 -5.21 -4.11
CA LEU A 82 13.10 -6.29 -4.25
C LEU A 82 12.75 -7.26 -5.37
N LEU A 83 11.48 -7.64 -5.52
CA LEU A 83 11.05 -8.58 -6.56
C LEU A 83 11.08 -7.97 -7.96
N THR A 84 10.83 -6.66 -8.06
CA THR A 84 10.75 -5.94 -9.34
C THR A 84 12.09 -5.35 -9.79
N THR A 85 12.99 -5.02 -8.86
CA THR A 85 14.29 -4.41 -9.17
C THR A 85 15.48 -5.34 -8.92
N GLY A 86 15.36 -6.26 -7.96
CA GLY A 86 16.48 -7.07 -7.47
C GLY A 86 17.53 -6.29 -6.68
N ASP A 87 17.31 -5.01 -6.36
CA ASP A 87 18.28 -4.17 -5.64
C ASP A 87 17.97 -4.08 -4.13
N THR A 88 18.90 -4.59 -3.33
CA THR A 88 18.84 -4.58 -1.86
C THR A 88 18.79 -3.19 -1.23
N ASN A 89 19.23 -2.15 -1.96
CA ASN A 89 19.18 -0.76 -1.48
C ASN A 89 17.75 -0.30 -1.18
N PHE A 90 16.75 -0.88 -1.86
CA PHE A 90 15.35 -0.57 -1.61
C PHE A 90 14.89 -0.95 -0.19
N THR A 91 15.55 -1.89 0.47
CA THR A 91 15.31 -2.16 1.90
C THR A 91 15.67 -0.95 2.76
N THR A 92 16.77 -0.26 2.43
CA THR A 92 17.23 0.93 3.17
C THR A 92 16.39 2.16 2.82
N ILE A 93 16.02 2.33 1.55
CA ILE A 93 15.14 3.43 1.12
C ILE A 93 13.78 3.31 1.82
N THR A 94 13.22 2.10 1.85
CA THR A 94 11.92 1.87 2.48
C THR A 94 11.98 2.04 4.00
N HIS A 95 13.06 1.61 4.64
CA HIS A 95 13.28 1.87 6.07
C HIS A 95 13.37 3.38 6.37
N SER A 96 14.07 4.14 5.53
CA SER A 96 14.14 5.61 5.68
C SER A 96 12.75 6.24 5.55
N ALA A 97 11.91 5.75 4.63
CA ALA A 97 10.54 6.24 4.49
C ALA A 97 9.67 5.94 5.71
N LEU A 98 9.92 4.81 6.40
CA LEU A 98 9.28 4.52 7.69
C LEU A 98 9.75 5.52 8.76
N GLU A 99 11.06 5.75 8.89
CA GLU A 99 11.64 6.74 9.82
C GLU A 99 11.11 8.16 9.58
N ASP A 100 10.91 8.55 8.33
CA ASP A 100 10.31 9.84 7.97
C ASP A 100 8.89 9.97 8.52
N VAL A 101 8.07 8.91 8.43
CA VAL A 101 6.72 8.93 9.02
C VAL A 101 6.75 8.93 10.53
N GLU A 102 7.73 8.28 11.16
CA GLU A 102 7.91 8.37 12.61
C GLU A 102 8.23 9.79 13.07
N ALA A 103 9.05 10.52 12.29
CA ALA A 103 9.44 11.89 12.58
C ALA A 103 8.33 12.91 12.27
N LEU A 104 7.55 12.69 11.21
CA LEU A 104 6.58 13.66 10.69
C LEU A 104 5.16 13.45 11.22
N HIS A 105 4.78 12.21 11.58
CA HIS A 105 3.40 11.89 11.93
C HIS A 105 3.21 11.78 13.46
N PRO A 106 2.40 12.64 14.10
CA PRO A 106 2.32 12.72 15.56
C PRO A 106 1.58 11.56 16.23
N ARG A 107 0.85 10.74 15.46
CA ARG A 107 0.08 9.60 15.99
C ARG A 107 0.67 8.29 15.50
N LYS A 108 1.22 7.50 16.42
CA LYS A 108 1.87 6.22 16.13
C LYS A 108 0.91 5.18 15.57
N GLU A 109 -0.36 5.27 15.94
CA GLU A 109 -1.40 4.34 15.50
C GLU A 109 -1.70 4.46 14.00
N ARG A 110 -1.22 5.52 13.35
CA ARG A 110 -1.38 5.77 11.91
C ARG A 110 -0.10 5.62 11.11
N TRP A 111 1.00 5.21 11.74
CA TRP A 111 2.25 4.92 11.03
C TRP A 111 2.07 3.68 10.15
N HIS A 112 1.49 2.61 10.71
CA HIS A 112 1.27 1.37 9.99
C HIS A 112 -0.06 1.41 9.24
N ILE A 113 0.01 1.45 7.90
CA ILE A 113 -1.16 1.43 7.03
C ILE A 113 -1.44 -0.03 6.62
N PHE A 114 -2.65 -0.50 6.93
CA PHE A 114 -3.10 -1.88 6.70
C PHE A 114 -2.13 -2.96 7.25
N PRO A 115 -1.79 -2.94 8.55
CA PRO A 115 -0.93 -3.97 9.12
C PRO A 115 -1.57 -5.34 8.87
N SER A 116 -0.80 -6.28 8.29
CA SER A 116 -1.24 -7.66 8.13
C SER A 116 -1.64 -8.16 9.52
N SER A 117 -2.91 -8.52 9.69
CA SER A 117 -3.52 -8.82 10.98
C SER A 117 -2.94 -10.10 11.58
N GLY A 118 -1.74 -9.99 12.14
CA GLY A 118 -1.17 -10.98 13.03
C GLY A 118 -1.88 -10.89 14.37
N ASN A 119 -2.99 -11.61 14.52
CA ASN A 119 -3.68 -11.85 15.80
C ASN A 119 -4.16 -10.63 16.62
N GLY A 120 -4.26 -9.45 16.01
CA GLY A 120 -4.99 -8.34 16.62
C GLY A 120 -6.49 -8.59 16.50
N THR A 121 -7.11 -9.10 17.56
CA THR A 121 -8.57 -9.02 17.73
C THR A 121 -9.02 -7.62 17.32
N PRO A 122 -10.04 -7.46 16.45
CA PRO A 122 -10.61 -6.15 16.23
C PRO A 122 -11.10 -5.68 17.59
N HIS A 123 -10.53 -4.59 18.10
CA HIS A 123 -11.03 -3.96 19.31
C HIS A 123 -12.42 -3.42 18.96
N GLY A 124 -13.41 -4.30 19.12
CA GLY A 124 -14.84 -4.01 19.05
C GLY A 124 -15.23 -3.12 20.21
N GLY A 125 -14.74 -1.88 20.20
CA GLY A 125 -15.11 -0.84 21.15
C GLY A 125 -16.41 -0.20 20.71
N SER A 126 -17.55 -0.87 20.97
CA SER A 126 -18.86 -0.22 21.06
C SER A 126 -20.00 -1.16 21.46
N ASN A 127 -19.93 -2.47 21.17
CA ASN A 127 -21.07 -3.37 21.39
C ASN A 127 -21.13 -4.01 22.80
N LEU A 128 -19.98 -4.23 23.45
CA LEU A 128 -19.95 -4.83 24.80
C LEU A 128 -20.43 -3.87 25.90
N SER A 129 -20.13 -2.57 25.77
CA SER A 129 -20.58 -1.54 26.72
C SER A 129 -22.10 -1.34 26.68
N VAL A 130 -22.69 -1.38 25.48
CA VAL A 130 -24.14 -1.20 25.29
C VAL A 130 -24.92 -2.42 25.82
N SER A 131 -24.39 -3.64 25.65
CA SER A 131 -25.04 -4.87 26.14
C SER A 131 -25.09 -4.95 27.67
N LEU A 132 -24.00 -4.57 28.35
CA LEU A 132 -23.95 -4.57 29.81
C LEU A 132 -24.83 -3.47 30.42
N GLY A 133 -24.90 -2.30 29.76
CA GLY A 133 -25.80 -1.22 30.16
C GLY A 133 -27.28 -1.60 30.01
N LEU A 134 -27.66 -2.23 28.90
CA LEU A 134 -29.05 -2.64 28.64
C LEU A 134 -29.51 -3.70 29.66
N THR A 135 -28.71 -4.73 29.89
CA THR A 135 -29.05 -5.82 30.84
C THR A 135 -29.22 -5.31 32.27
N CYS A 136 -28.39 -4.37 32.70
CA CYS A 136 -28.51 -3.74 34.02
C CYS A 136 -29.81 -2.91 34.15
N LEU A 137 -30.18 -2.18 33.10
CA LEU A 137 -31.39 -1.36 33.08
C LEU A 137 -32.66 -2.21 33.13
N ILE A 138 -32.67 -3.37 32.45
CA ILE A 138 -33.79 -4.32 32.52
C ILE A 138 -33.93 -4.88 33.95
N LEU A 139 -32.85 -5.27 34.60
CA LEU A 139 -32.91 -5.82 35.97
C LEU A 139 -33.42 -4.80 37.01
N ILE A 140 -33.16 -3.51 36.82
CA ILE A 140 -33.65 -2.44 37.71
C ILE A 140 -35.17 -2.20 37.54
N VAL A 141 -35.72 -2.42 36.35
CA VAL A 141 -37.16 -2.21 36.08
C VAL A 141 -38.03 -3.35 36.61
N PHE A 142 -37.46 -4.55 36.79
CA PHE A 142 -38.19 -5.75 37.22
C PHE A 142 -37.97 -6.15 38.69
N LEU A 143 -37.38 -5.26 39.50
CA LEU A 143 -37.14 -5.42 40.96
C LEU A 143 -37.88 -4.33 41.74
#